data_AF-A0A2G9ZD59-F1
#
_entry.id   AF-A0A2G9ZD59-F1
#
_cell.length_a   1.000
_cell.length_b   1.000
_cell.length_c   1.000
_cell.angle_alpha   90.00
_cell.angle_beta   90.00
_cell.angle_gamma   90.00
#
_symmetry.space_group_name_H-M   'P 1'
#
loop_
_entity.id
_entity.type
_entity.pdbx_description
1 polymer ?
#
loop_
_entity_poly.entity_id
_entity_poly.type
_entity_poly.pdbx_seq_one_letter_code
_entity_poly.pdbx_strand_id
1 'polypeptide(L)'
;MPQKLRPDIDEYFLKIAKVVSERSTCIRRKIGAVAVKEKHILTTGYNGAASGIKDCLELGCLRDQNNIPSGSLTSVCRAIHAEENIIIQAALSGTSINGATIYCTTSPCSHCARLLVNAKIKRFVCFLSYTNIEAQEIFRQAGIEIDILPEPTFDPEKIKERVLAIDDITFRQAGFFTGFKDTNVNSFYRKIRSSVRYIDRDDAEINEEWKQIIPYVLVHKKDKYLVLKRLPKGKEKRLYEAYTFGVGGHINPLDSGTGDRGKDVIERGMHREIEEEIDTSKLKFKNIKLVGFIYDESQEVSRHHIGLLYDAEIENNRVGVRETKFLEPFMVSKKDLPNYLDGKENWAEIVYHSYINKK
;
A
#
# COMPACT_ATOMS: atom_id res chain seq x y z
N MET A 1 0.39 18.89 -11.56
CA MET A 1 0.44 17.82 -10.55
C MET A 1 0.19 16.49 -11.25
N PRO A 2 0.99 15.44 -11.01
CA PRO A 2 0.72 14.14 -11.62
C PRO A 2 -0.70 13.70 -11.22
N GLN A 3 -1.44 13.19 -12.19
CA GLN A 3 -2.87 12.85 -12.15
C GLN A 3 -3.28 11.92 -10.99
N LYS A 4 -2.32 11.36 -10.25
CA LYS A 4 -2.47 10.35 -9.20
C LYS A 4 -2.51 10.88 -7.75
N LEU A 5 -2.19 12.15 -7.51
CA LEU A 5 -2.34 12.75 -6.17
C LEU A 5 -3.79 13.16 -5.86
N ARG A 6 -4.67 13.11 -6.86
CA ARG A 6 -6.07 13.51 -6.73
C ARG A 6 -6.90 12.27 -6.39
N PRO A 7 -7.53 12.21 -5.20
CA PRO A 7 -8.43 11.12 -4.88
C PRO A 7 -9.58 11.05 -5.90
N ASP A 8 -10.06 9.84 -6.15
CA ASP A 8 -11.33 9.70 -6.89
C ASP A 8 -12.46 10.40 -6.13
N ILE A 9 -13.54 10.74 -6.84
CA ILE A 9 -14.66 11.44 -6.26
C ILE A 9 -15.29 10.71 -5.07
N ASP A 10 -15.41 9.38 -5.14
CA ASP A 10 -16.00 8.59 -4.06
C ASP A 10 -15.06 8.54 -2.86
N GLU A 11 -13.75 8.37 -3.10
CA GLU A 11 -12.72 8.43 -2.06
C GLU A 11 -12.70 9.79 -1.36
N TYR A 12 -12.80 10.89 -2.12
CA TYR A 12 -12.84 12.25 -1.59
C TYR A 12 -14.02 12.46 -0.63
N PHE A 13 -15.23 12.04 -1.02
CA PHE A 13 -16.40 12.21 -0.17
C PHE A 13 -16.45 11.24 1.02
N LEU A 14 -15.91 10.02 0.88
CA LEU A 14 -15.73 9.11 2.02
C LEU A 14 -14.70 9.66 3.02
N LYS A 15 -13.62 10.32 2.57
CA LYS A 15 -12.69 11.05 3.45
C LYS A 15 -13.43 12.13 4.23
N ILE A 16 -14.25 12.93 3.57
CA ILE A 16 -15.04 13.96 4.25
C ILE A 16 -16.01 13.32 5.25
N ALA A 17 -16.70 12.23 4.90
CA ALA A 17 -17.58 11.52 5.83
C ALA A 17 -16.82 11.02 7.06
N LYS A 18 -15.59 10.52 6.90
CA LYS A 18 -14.72 10.14 8.01
C LYS A 18 -14.35 11.36 8.88
N VAL A 19 -13.97 12.48 8.30
CA VAL A 19 -13.68 13.72 9.06
C VAL A 19 -14.93 14.20 9.81
N VAL A 20 -16.11 14.19 9.18
CA VAL A 20 -17.38 14.53 9.84
C VAL A 20 -17.65 13.61 11.03
N SER A 21 -17.32 12.32 10.93
CA SER A 21 -17.50 11.36 12.02
C SER A 21 -16.69 11.69 13.29
N GLU A 22 -15.61 12.46 13.17
CA GLU A 22 -14.77 12.84 14.31
C GLU A 22 -15.53 13.69 15.35
N ARG A 23 -16.56 14.42 14.91
CA ARG A 23 -17.47 15.17 15.78
C ARG A 23 -18.55 14.33 16.46
N SER A 24 -18.63 13.03 16.17
CA SER A 24 -19.56 12.13 16.83
C SER A 24 -19.35 12.12 18.35
N THR A 25 -20.45 12.23 19.07
CA THR A 25 -20.48 12.17 20.54
C THR A 25 -20.92 10.80 21.07
N CYS A 26 -21.06 9.82 20.19
CA CYS A 26 -21.33 8.44 20.57
C CYS A 26 -20.03 7.71 20.97
N ILE A 27 -20.00 7.15 22.18
CA ILE A 27 -18.82 6.43 22.68
C ILE A 27 -18.65 5.01 22.08
N ARG A 28 -19.69 4.46 21.44
CA ARG A 28 -19.64 3.12 20.83
C ARG A 28 -19.13 3.13 19.39
N ARG A 29 -19.57 4.10 18.60
CA ARG A 29 -19.27 4.19 17.16
C ARG A 29 -19.29 5.64 16.72
N LYS A 30 -18.24 6.05 16.02
CA LYS A 30 -18.17 7.35 15.36
C LYS A 30 -18.61 7.20 13.91
N ILE A 31 -19.79 7.71 13.60
CA ILE A 31 -20.40 7.61 12.27
C ILE A 31 -20.55 9.02 11.72
N GLY A 32 -20.14 9.19 10.46
CA GLY A 32 -20.29 10.43 9.72
C GLY A 32 -20.86 10.15 8.34
N ALA A 33 -21.63 11.10 7.84
CA ALA A 33 -22.29 11.02 6.55
C ALA A 33 -22.29 12.39 5.84
N VAL A 34 -22.27 12.34 4.51
CA VAL A 34 -22.28 13.51 3.62
C VAL A 34 -23.29 13.25 2.50
N ALA A 35 -24.20 14.20 2.27
CA ALA A 35 -25.08 14.20 1.10
C ALA A 35 -24.47 15.05 -0.01
N VAL A 36 -24.37 14.48 -1.21
CA VAL A 36 -23.72 15.10 -2.37
C VAL A 36 -24.63 15.06 -3.59
N LYS A 37 -24.70 16.16 -4.33
CA LYS A 37 -25.35 16.22 -5.64
C LYS A 37 -24.52 17.07 -6.58
N GLU A 38 -24.32 16.60 -7.81
CA GLU A 38 -23.52 17.32 -8.82
C GLU A 38 -22.12 17.71 -8.31
N LYS A 39 -21.50 16.84 -7.50
CA LYS A 39 -20.19 17.07 -6.85
C LYS A 39 -20.17 18.20 -5.81
N HIS A 40 -21.33 18.71 -5.41
CA HIS A 40 -21.48 19.67 -4.31
C HIS A 40 -22.00 18.98 -3.06
N ILE A 41 -21.38 19.29 -1.93
CA ILE A 41 -21.88 18.86 -0.61
C ILE A 41 -23.13 19.69 -0.31
N LEU A 42 -24.25 19.00 -0.10
CA LEU A 42 -25.52 19.61 0.28
C LEU A 42 -25.62 19.79 1.78
N THR A 43 -25.27 18.73 2.52
CA THR A 43 -25.32 18.70 3.99
C THR A 43 -24.45 17.57 4.54
N THR A 44 -24.16 17.64 5.82
CA THR A 44 -23.39 16.63 6.56
C THR A 44 -24.13 16.24 7.84
N GLY A 45 -23.82 15.06 8.36
CA GLY A 45 -24.37 14.59 9.63
C GLY A 45 -23.39 13.64 10.32
N TYR A 46 -23.35 13.69 11.64
CA TYR A 46 -22.68 12.68 12.45
C TYR A 46 -23.68 12.14 13.48
N ASN A 47 -23.41 10.96 14.04
CA ASN A 47 -24.29 10.42 15.07
C ASN A 47 -24.01 11.05 16.44
N GLY A 48 -25.07 11.48 17.13
CA GLY A 48 -24.97 12.21 18.40
C GLY A 48 -26.33 12.44 19.03
N ALA A 49 -26.37 12.89 20.29
CA ALA A 49 -27.62 13.23 20.95
C ALA A 49 -28.36 14.37 20.23
N ALA A 50 -29.67 14.49 20.47
CA ALA A 50 -30.45 15.61 19.93
C ALA A 50 -29.87 16.96 20.35
N SER A 51 -30.08 17.99 19.53
CA SER A 51 -29.56 19.34 19.82
C SER A 51 -30.10 19.86 21.15
N GLY A 52 -29.23 20.43 21.98
CA GLY A 52 -29.59 21.06 23.26
C GLY A 52 -29.71 20.10 24.44
N ILE A 53 -29.45 18.79 24.27
CA ILE A 53 -29.43 17.83 25.38
C ILE A 53 -28.04 17.21 25.56
N LYS A 54 -27.76 16.73 26.78
CA LYS A 54 -26.49 16.08 27.14
C LYS A 54 -26.27 14.79 26.35
N ASP A 55 -25.05 14.58 25.89
CA ASP A 55 -24.68 13.47 25.03
C ASP A 55 -24.09 12.26 25.77
N CYS A 56 -23.57 11.27 25.02
CA CYS A 56 -22.96 10.08 25.59
C CYS A 56 -21.55 10.31 26.13
N LEU A 57 -20.87 11.41 25.77
CA LEU A 57 -19.59 11.78 26.37
C LEU A 57 -19.79 12.27 27.80
N GLU A 58 -20.87 13.00 28.06
CA GLU A 58 -21.21 13.50 29.40
C GLU A 58 -21.87 12.43 30.29
N LEU A 59 -22.84 11.69 29.76
CA LEU A 59 -23.72 10.82 30.56
C LEU A 59 -23.38 9.32 30.43
N GLY A 60 -22.37 8.97 29.63
CA GLY A 60 -22.14 7.60 29.21
C GLY A 60 -23.25 7.06 28.29
N CYS A 61 -23.14 5.78 27.91
CA CYS A 61 -24.07 5.14 26.99
C CYS A 61 -25.21 4.43 27.73
N LEU A 62 -26.45 4.85 27.49
CA LEU A 62 -27.64 4.21 28.07
C LEU A 62 -27.75 2.73 27.69
N ARG A 63 -27.32 2.37 26.48
CA ARG A 63 -27.34 0.97 26.03
C ARG A 63 -26.36 0.10 26.80
N ASP A 64 -25.21 0.65 27.19
CA ASP A 64 -24.20 -0.12 27.93
C ASP A 64 -24.65 -0.29 29.39
N GLN A 65 -25.27 0.74 29.97
CA GLN A 65 -25.92 0.67 31.29
C GLN A 65 -27.02 -0.40 31.38
N ASN A 66 -27.72 -0.63 30.27
CA ASN A 66 -28.81 -1.63 30.17
C ASN A 66 -28.36 -2.96 29.54
N ASN A 67 -27.06 -3.18 29.32
CA ASN A 67 -26.50 -4.39 28.68
C ASN A 67 -27.13 -4.71 27.31
N ILE A 68 -27.46 -3.69 26.52
CA ILE A 68 -28.08 -3.85 25.20
C ILE A 68 -26.99 -4.02 24.12
N PRO A 69 -26.95 -5.17 23.41
CA PRO A 69 -25.95 -5.43 22.38
C PRO A 69 -26.13 -4.51 21.16
N SER A 70 -25.11 -4.40 20.31
CA SER A 70 -25.24 -3.60 19.07
C SER A 70 -26.28 -4.20 18.13
N GLY A 71 -27.05 -3.35 17.45
CA GLY A 71 -28.04 -3.80 16.46
C GLY A 71 -29.42 -4.18 17.03
N SER A 72 -29.60 -4.22 18.35
CA SER A 72 -30.91 -4.43 19.00
C SER A 72 -31.44 -3.16 19.67
N LEU A 73 -32.74 -3.07 19.94
CA LEU A 73 -33.40 -2.02 20.76
C LEU A 73 -32.85 -0.60 20.47
N THR A 74 -32.81 -0.21 19.19
CA THR A 74 -32.26 1.09 18.76
C THR A 74 -33.01 2.28 19.33
N SER A 75 -34.30 2.12 19.66
CA SER A 75 -35.12 3.12 20.34
C SER A 75 -34.59 3.55 21.72
N VAL A 76 -33.75 2.75 22.37
CA VAL A 76 -33.10 3.10 23.64
C VAL A 76 -31.87 3.99 23.41
N CYS A 77 -31.37 4.09 22.18
CA CYS A 77 -30.24 4.93 21.86
C CYS A 77 -30.59 6.42 21.96
N ARG A 78 -29.77 7.22 22.66
CA ARG A 78 -29.88 8.68 22.66
C ARG A 78 -29.41 9.31 21.35
N ALA A 79 -28.57 8.60 20.60
CA ALA A 79 -27.97 9.15 19.40
C ALA A 79 -28.95 9.07 18.23
N ILE A 80 -29.19 10.22 17.62
CA ILE A 80 -29.70 10.35 16.26
C ILE A 80 -28.57 9.89 15.33
N HIS A 81 -28.90 9.11 14.31
CA HIS A 81 -27.95 8.56 13.35
C HIS A 81 -27.41 9.64 12.39
N ALA A 82 -26.25 9.38 11.80
CA ALA A 82 -25.62 10.34 10.88
C ALA A 82 -26.49 10.58 9.64
N GLU A 83 -27.12 9.51 9.13
CA GLU A 83 -28.02 9.52 7.99
C GLU A 83 -29.31 10.30 8.27
N GLU A 84 -29.83 10.20 9.50
CA GLU A 84 -30.98 10.99 9.95
C GLU A 84 -30.62 12.47 10.04
N ASN A 85 -29.44 12.78 10.59
CA ASN A 85 -28.96 14.16 10.70
C ASN A 85 -28.76 14.81 9.32
N ILE A 86 -28.36 14.07 8.29
CA ILE A 86 -28.39 14.58 6.90
C ILE A 86 -29.79 15.07 6.52
N ILE A 87 -30.81 14.24 6.73
CA ILE A 87 -32.19 14.56 6.34
C ILE A 87 -32.71 15.75 7.15
N ILE A 88 -32.44 15.78 8.45
CA ILE A 88 -32.84 16.87 9.35
C ILE A 88 -32.19 18.19 8.92
N GLN A 89 -30.88 18.20 8.66
CA GLN A 89 -30.16 19.40 8.24
C GLN A 89 -30.59 19.88 6.84
N ALA A 90 -30.86 18.95 5.92
CA ALA A 90 -31.44 19.25 4.62
C ALA A 90 -32.81 19.93 4.78
N ALA A 91 -33.67 19.41 5.65
CA ALA A 91 -34.99 19.99 5.92
C ALA A 91 -34.90 21.38 6.56
N LEU A 92 -34.02 21.56 7.57
CA LEU A 92 -33.83 22.84 8.25
C LEU A 92 -33.29 23.93 7.32
N SER A 93 -32.39 23.57 6.40
CA SER A 93 -31.80 24.50 5.44
C SER A 93 -32.65 24.73 4.19
N GLY A 94 -33.75 23.98 4.01
CA GLY A 94 -34.56 24.01 2.78
C GLY A 94 -33.85 23.42 1.57
N THR A 95 -32.80 22.61 1.77
CA THR A 95 -31.99 22.02 0.70
C THR A 95 -32.57 20.67 0.29
N SER A 96 -32.95 20.51 -0.98
CA SER A 96 -33.43 19.22 -1.48
C SER A 96 -32.27 18.22 -1.67
N ILE A 97 -32.40 17.05 -1.03
CA ILE A 97 -31.50 15.90 -1.23
C ILE A 97 -32.05 14.87 -2.24
N ASN A 98 -33.11 15.22 -2.98
CA ASN A 98 -33.65 14.37 -4.03
C ASN A 98 -32.60 14.15 -5.14
N GLY A 99 -32.33 12.89 -5.46
CA GLY A 99 -31.32 12.45 -6.41
C GLY A 99 -29.88 12.53 -5.89
N ALA A 100 -29.68 12.81 -4.61
CA ALA A 100 -28.34 12.89 -4.02
C ALA A 100 -27.70 11.50 -3.87
N THR A 101 -26.37 11.49 -3.81
CA THR A 101 -25.57 10.35 -3.33
C THR A 101 -25.22 10.58 -1.87
N ILE A 102 -25.43 9.57 -1.03
CA ILE A 102 -25.05 9.62 0.39
C ILE A 102 -23.77 8.84 0.59
N TYR A 103 -22.72 9.51 1.08
CA TYR A 103 -21.48 8.88 1.50
C TYR A 103 -21.51 8.75 3.02
N CYS A 104 -21.39 7.53 3.55
CA CYS A 104 -21.43 7.26 4.99
C CYS A 104 -20.26 6.38 5.40
N THR A 105 -19.76 6.52 6.62
CA THR A 105 -18.70 5.64 7.11
C THR A 105 -19.16 4.18 7.24
N THR A 106 -20.47 3.93 7.43
CA THR A 106 -21.02 2.58 7.62
C THR A 106 -22.31 2.36 6.82
N SER A 107 -22.66 1.10 6.53
CA SER A 107 -23.95 0.76 5.93
C SER A 107 -25.12 1.18 6.82
N PRO A 108 -26.26 1.57 6.23
CA PRO A 108 -27.35 2.14 7.00
C PRO A 108 -28.10 1.04 7.76
N CYS A 109 -28.72 1.41 8.87
CA CYS A 109 -29.74 0.53 9.48
C CYS A 109 -31.02 0.53 8.64
N SER A 110 -31.90 -0.44 8.86
CA SER A 110 -33.17 -0.52 8.10
C SER A 110 -34.09 0.68 8.32
N HIS A 111 -34.00 1.34 9.48
CA HIS A 111 -34.71 2.60 9.73
C HIS A 111 -34.17 3.74 8.84
N CYS A 112 -32.87 3.99 8.88
CA CYS A 112 -32.24 5.00 8.01
C CYS A 112 -32.45 4.69 6.53
N ALA A 113 -32.40 3.42 6.12
CA ALA A 113 -32.67 3.01 4.75
C ALA A 113 -34.08 3.43 4.29
N ARG A 114 -35.13 3.19 5.09
CA ARG A 114 -36.50 3.64 4.77
C ARG A 114 -36.61 5.17 4.66
N LEU A 115 -35.93 5.91 5.54
CA LEU A 115 -35.94 7.37 5.49
C LEU A 115 -35.25 7.89 4.22
N LEU A 116 -34.10 7.31 3.87
CA LEU A 116 -33.33 7.68 2.67
C LEU A 116 -34.08 7.34 1.38
N VAL A 117 -34.79 6.21 1.34
CA VAL A 117 -35.70 5.86 0.23
C VAL A 117 -36.76 6.95 0.04
N ASN A 118 -37.43 7.35 1.11
CA ASN A 118 -38.45 8.41 1.04
C ASN A 118 -37.86 9.80 0.75
N ALA A 119 -36.60 10.03 1.10
CA ALA A 119 -35.85 11.22 0.70
C ALA A 119 -35.45 11.21 -0.79
N LYS A 120 -35.72 10.10 -1.51
CA LYS A 120 -35.46 9.92 -2.94
C LYS A 120 -33.99 10.09 -3.30
N ILE A 121 -33.08 9.58 -2.47
CA ILE A 121 -31.65 9.52 -2.84
C ILE A 121 -31.47 8.55 -4.01
N LYS A 122 -30.38 8.71 -4.76
CA LYS A 122 -30.07 7.85 -5.92
C LYS A 122 -29.11 6.71 -5.57
N ARG A 123 -28.12 6.99 -4.72
CA ARG A 123 -26.98 6.09 -4.45
C ARG A 123 -26.51 6.23 -3.01
N PHE A 124 -26.07 5.14 -2.40
CA PHE A 124 -25.48 5.10 -1.08
C PHE A 124 -24.10 4.44 -1.14
N VAL A 125 -23.07 5.08 -0.58
CA VAL A 125 -21.68 4.60 -0.63
C VAL A 125 -21.12 4.53 0.79
N CYS A 126 -20.52 3.42 1.17
CA CYS A 126 -19.84 3.27 2.45
C CYS A 126 -18.60 2.37 2.39
N PHE A 127 -17.84 2.29 3.50
CA PHE A 127 -16.69 1.38 3.60
C PHE A 127 -16.75 0.40 4.78
N LEU A 128 -17.58 0.64 5.80
CA LEU A 128 -17.87 -0.35 6.84
C LEU A 128 -19.21 -1.03 6.60
N SER A 129 -19.16 -2.24 6.07
CA SER A 129 -20.36 -3.08 5.93
C SER A 129 -20.74 -3.71 7.27
N TYR A 130 -21.93 -3.37 7.76
CA TYR A 130 -22.64 -4.17 8.74
C TYR A 130 -23.62 -5.10 8.01
N THR A 131 -23.80 -6.31 8.53
CA THR A 131 -24.75 -7.33 8.02
C THR A 131 -26.21 -6.89 8.24
N ASN A 132 -26.63 -5.82 7.59
CA ASN A 132 -28.02 -5.39 7.55
C ASN A 132 -28.64 -5.77 6.21
N ILE A 133 -28.96 -7.06 6.09
CA ILE A 133 -29.62 -7.66 4.91
C ILE A 133 -30.92 -6.91 4.60
N GLU A 134 -31.65 -6.49 5.64
CA GLU A 134 -32.91 -5.74 5.49
C GLU A 134 -32.70 -4.38 4.80
N ALA A 135 -31.67 -3.62 5.19
CA ALA A 135 -31.37 -2.32 4.58
C ALA A 135 -31.00 -2.47 3.08
N GLN A 136 -30.21 -3.49 2.74
CA GLN A 136 -29.85 -3.79 1.36
C GLN A 136 -31.08 -4.18 0.53
N GLU A 137 -31.97 -4.99 1.09
CA GLU A 137 -33.21 -5.40 0.43
C GLU A 137 -34.16 -4.21 0.21
N ILE A 138 -34.29 -3.31 1.19
CA ILE A 138 -35.06 -2.06 1.07
C ILE A 138 -34.53 -1.21 -0.10
N PHE A 139 -33.21 -1.01 -0.19
CA PHE A 139 -32.60 -0.26 -1.30
C PHE A 139 -32.79 -0.97 -2.64
N ARG A 140 -32.63 -2.28 -2.69
CA ARG A 140 -32.84 -3.09 -3.90
C ARG A 140 -34.27 -2.95 -4.43
N GLN A 141 -35.27 -3.04 -3.56
CA GLN A 141 -36.68 -2.86 -3.93
C GLN A 141 -37.00 -1.44 -4.40
N ALA A 142 -36.34 -0.44 -3.83
CA ALA A 142 -36.51 0.96 -4.18
C ALA A 142 -35.67 1.42 -5.38
N GLY A 143 -34.80 0.56 -5.92
CA GLY A 143 -33.89 0.90 -7.03
C GLY A 143 -32.76 1.87 -6.64
N ILE A 144 -32.33 1.84 -5.38
CA ILE A 144 -31.18 2.63 -4.89
C ILE A 144 -29.90 1.82 -5.00
N GLU A 145 -28.89 2.38 -5.65
CA GLU A 145 -27.57 1.78 -5.78
C GLU A 145 -26.84 1.79 -4.42
N ILE A 146 -26.20 0.68 -4.06
CA ILE A 146 -25.36 0.60 -2.85
C ILE A 146 -23.96 0.09 -3.20
N ASP A 147 -22.96 0.87 -2.86
CA ASP A 147 -21.54 0.53 -3.06
C ASP A 147 -20.81 0.43 -1.72
N ILE A 148 -20.06 -0.65 -1.56
CA ILE A 148 -19.14 -0.86 -0.45
C ILE A 148 -17.73 -0.78 -1.00
N LEU A 149 -17.05 0.32 -0.73
CA LEU A 149 -15.70 0.62 -1.20
C LEU A 149 -14.66 0.39 -0.09
N PRO A 150 -13.37 0.28 -0.42
CA PRO A 150 -12.31 0.24 0.60
C PRO A 150 -12.32 1.48 1.51
N GLU A 151 -11.89 1.33 2.76
CA GLU A 151 -11.74 2.48 3.68
C GLU A 151 -10.73 3.49 3.12
N PRO A 152 -11.09 4.79 3.03
CA PRO A 152 -10.20 5.79 2.45
C PRO A 152 -8.95 6.04 3.29
N THR A 153 -7.81 6.21 2.62
CA THR A 153 -6.52 6.52 3.28
C THR A 153 -6.25 8.03 3.32
N PHE A 154 -5.97 8.58 4.51
CA PHE A 154 -5.55 9.98 4.67
C PHE A 154 -4.07 10.20 4.41
N ASP A 155 -3.32 9.11 4.25
CA ASP A 155 -1.91 9.14 3.97
C ASP A 155 -1.68 9.33 2.45
N PRO A 156 -1.16 10.50 2.02
CA PRO A 156 -0.90 10.78 0.60
C PRO A 156 0.24 9.92 0.03
N GLU A 157 1.02 9.24 0.85
CA GLU A 157 2.08 8.31 0.42
C GLU A 157 1.54 6.88 0.22
N LYS A 158 0.36 6.58 0.76
CA LYS A 158 -0.34 5.29 0.58
C LYS A 158 -1.16 5.20 -0.71
N ILE A 159 -0.84 6.05 -1.69
CA ILE A 159 -1.30 5.92 -3.07
C ILE A 159 -0.62 4.67 -3.62
N LYS A 160 -1.38 3.58 -3.77
CA LYS A 160 -1.03 2.30 -4.41
C LYS A 160 0.29 2.37 -5.17
N GLU A 161 1.37 1.96 -4.50
CA GLU A 161 2.72 1.96 -5.06
C GLU A 161 2.68 1.14 -6.36
N ARG A 162 3.29 1.66 -7.43
CA ARG A 162 3.41 0.90 -8.66
C ARG A 162 4.84 0.49 -8.86
N VAL A 163 5.02 -0.77 -9.22
CA VAL A 163 6.31 -1.41 -9.37
C VAL A 163 6.45 -1.96 -10.78
N LEU A 164 7.67 -1.94 -11.31
CA LEU A 164 7.99 -2.50 -12.60
C LEU A 164 7.97 -4.03 -12.49
N ALA A 165 7.14 -4.69 -13.28
CA ALA A 165 7.00 -6.13 -13.29
C ALA A 165 6.89 -6.69 -14.70
N ILE A 166 7.15 -7.98 -14.83
CA ILE A 166 6.93 -8.78 -16.04
C ILE A 166 5.91 -9.87 -15.75
N ASP A 167 5.09 -10.24 -16.74
CA ASP A 167 4.20 -11.38 -16.59
C ASP A 167 4.97 -12.72 -16.64
N ASP A 168 4.52 -13.69 -15.85
CA ASP A 168 5.18 -14.99 -15.66
C ASP A 168 5.28 -15.78 -16.97
N ILE A 169 4.27 -15.67 -17.85
CA ILE A 169 4.27 -16.30 -19.18
C ILE A 169 5.46 -15.78 -19.98
N THR A 170 5.63 -14.47 -20.08
CA THR A 170 6.72 -13.85 -20.83
C THR A 170 8.08 -14.15 -20.19
N PHE A 171 8.18 -14.13 -18.86
CA PHE A 171 9.39 -14.53 -18.13
C PHE A 171 9.80 -15.97 -18.48
N ARG A 172 8.88 -16.92 -18.37
CA ARG A 172 9.14 -18.33 -18.70
C ARG A 172 9.57 -18.50 -20.16
N GLN A 173 8.90 -17.83 -21.08
CA GLN A 173 9.25 -17.81 -22.50
C GLN A 173 10.58 -17.13 -22.81
N ALA A 174 11.10 -16.27 -21.92
CA ALA A 174 12.44 -15.69 -22.08
C ALA A 174 13.54 -16.71 -21.80
N GLY A 175 13.22 -17.79 -21.08
CA GLY A 175 14.12 -18.88 -20.73
C GLY A 175 14.15 -19.06 -19.22
N PHE A 176 13.10 -19.70 -18.69
CA PHE A 176 12.92 -20.03 -17.28
C PHE A 176 14.19 -20.64 -16.65
N PHE A 177 14.45 -20.28 -15.41
CA PHE A 177 15.54 -20.81 -14.59
C PHE A 177 15.15 -20.71 -13.11
N THR A 178 15.85 -21.44 -12.26
CA THR A 178 15.81 -21.30 -10.80
C THR A 178 17.25 -21.20 -10.28
N GLY A 179 17.48 -20.46 -9.21
CA GLY A 179 18.80 -20.09 -8.72
C GLY A 179 19.40 -18.88 -9.45
N PHE A 180 20.60 -19.05 -10.02
CA PHE A 180 21.36 -17.99 -10.68
C PHE A 180 21.57 -18.26 -12.17
N LYS A 181 21.41 -17.23 -12.99
CA LYS A 181 21.66 -17.28 -14.45
C LYS A 181 22.60 -16.14 -14.87
N ASP A 182 23.72 -16.49 -15.52
CA ASP A 182 24.72 -15.52 -16.01
C ASP A 182 24.19 -14.66 -17.18
N THR A 183 24.70 -13.43 -17.28
CA THR A 183 24.55 -12.45 -18.38
C THR A 183 25.04 -12.84 -19.77
N ASN A 184 25.67 -14.00 -19.97
CA ASN A 184 26.02 -14.49 -21.32
C ASN A 184 24.82 -14.62 -22.30
N VAL A 185 23.60 -14.31 -21.85
CA VAL A 185 22.37 -14.28 -22.64
C VAL A 185 21.86 -12.83 -22.79
N ASN A 186 22.47 -12.04 -23.68
CA ASN A 186 21.98 -10.69 -24.06
C ASN A 186 20.51 -10.67 -24.51
N SER A 187 19.97 -11.81 -24.97
CA SER A 187 18.56 -11.93 -25.36
C SER A 187 17.59 -11.96 -24.16
N PHE A 188 18.02 -12.48 -23.01
CA PHE A 188 17.17 -12.61 -21.82
C PHE A 188 16.83 -11.24 -21.24
N TYR A 189 17.87 -10.43 -20.97
CA TYR A 189 17.69 -9.05 -20.50
C TYR A 189 16.83 -8.22 -21.46
N ARG A 190 17.11 -8.33 -22.76
CA ARG A 190 16.39 -7.60 -23.79
C ARG A 190 14.89 -7.94 -23.79
N LYS A 191 14.56 -9.22 -23.63
CA LYS A 191 13.17 -9.69 -23.60
C LYS A 191 12.45 -9.27 -22.31
N ILE A 192 13.14 -9.25 -21.17
CA ILE A 192 12.58 -8.67 -19.95
C ILE A 192 12.28 -7.18 -20.17
N ARG A 193 13.30 -6.42 -20.55
CA ARG A 193 13.22 -4.96 -20.71
C ARG A 193 12.15 -4.51 -21.71
N SER A 194 11.87 -5.29 -22.75
CA SER A 194 10.83 -4.96 -23.75
C SER A 194 9.39 -5.24 -23.29
N SER A 195 9.21 -6.03 -22.23
CA SER A 195 7.91 -6.57 -21.83
C SER A 195 7.46 -6.15 -20.44
N VAL A 196 8.32 -5.46 -19.70
CA VAL A 196 7.99 -4.92 -18.38
C VAL A 196 6.91 -3.85 -18.46
N ARG A 197 6.08 -3.79 -17.43
CA ARG A 197 5.07 -2.74 -17.24
C ARG A 197 4.91 -2.42 -15.76
N TYR A 198 4.40 -1.24 -15.47
CA TYR A 198 4.06 -0.89 -14.09
C TYR A 198 2.74 -1.54 -13.69
N ILE A 199 2.73 -2.23 -12.56
CA ILE A 199 1.52 -2.80 -11.94
C ILE A 199 1.39 -2.30 -10.52
N ASP A 200 0.24 -2.52 -9.89
CA ASP A 200 0.03 -2.25 -8.47
C ASP A 200 0.87 -3.23 -7.62
N ARG A 201 1.58 -2.71 -6.61
CA ARG A 201 2.46 -3.50 -5.76
C ARG A 201 1.70 -4.51 -4.91
N ASP A 202 0.58 -4.09 -4.30
CA ASP A 202 -0.20 -4.96 -3.44
C ASP A 202 -0.75 -6.15 -4.27
N ASP A 203 -1.17 -5.88 -5.51
CA ASP A 203 -1.58 -6.94 -6.45
C ASP A 203 -0.40 -7.86 -6.83
N ALA A 204 0.80 -7.29 -7.04
CA ALA A 204 2.01 -8.03 -7.40
C ALA A 204 2.53 -8.95 -6.28
N GLU A 205 2.34 -8.56 -5.02
CA GLU A 205 2.75 -9.32 -3.84
C GLU A 205 1.88 -10.57 -3.59
N ILE A 206 0.67 -10.64 -4.17
CA ILE A 206 -0.26 -11.77 -4.01
C ILE A 206 -0.50 -12.56 -5.30
N ASN A 207 -0.27 -11.96 -6.48
CA ASN A 207 -0.51 -12.60 -7.77
C ASN A 207 0.81 -13.08 -8.39
N GLU A 208 1.03 -14.40 -8.40
CA GLU A 208 2.21 -15.03 -9.01
C GLU A 208 2.28 -14.90 -10.55
N GLU A 209 1.22 -14.43 -11.22
CA GLU A 209 1.28 -14.08 -12.64
C GLU A 209 2.24 -12.92 -12.92
N TRP A 210 2.65 -12.18 -11.89
CA TRP A 210 3.59 -11.08 -12.00
C TRP A 210 4.88 -11.35 -11.26
N LYS A 211 6.00 -10.97 -11.89
CA LYS A 211 7.32 -10.99 -11.30
C LYS A 211 7.87 -9.57 -11.25
N GLN A 212 8.02 -9.04 -10.06
CA GLN A 212 8.55 -7.71 -9.77
C GLN A 212 10.05 -7.68 -10.07
N ILE A 213 10.51 -6.65 -10.78
CA ILE A 213 11.91 -6.50 -11.17
C ILE A 213 12.66 -5.78 -10.07
N ILE A 214 13.63 -6.48 -9.47
CA ILE A 214 14.44 -5.96 -8.36
C ILE A 214 15.90 -5.85 -8.81
N PRO A 215 16.44 -4.63 -9.05
CA PRO A 215 17.88 -4.44 -9.14
C PRO A 215 18.53 -4.81 -7.80
N TYR A 216 19.41 -5.81 -7.78
CA TYR A 216 20.09 -6.30 -6.59
C TYR A 216 21.59 -6.07 -6.74
N VAL A 217 22.14 -5.11 -6.00
CA VAL A 217 23.47 -4.54 -6.26
C VAL A 217 24.46 -4.98 -5.19
N LEU A 218 25.47 -5.75 -5.60
CA LEU A 218 26.63 -6.07 -4.76
C LEU A 218 27.62 -4.92 -4.80
N VAL A 219 27.84 -4.27 -3.66
CA VAL A 219 28.85 -3.23 -3.52
C VAL A 219 30.11 -3.85 -2.93
N HIS A 220 31.24 -3.70 -3.61
CA HIS A 220 32.51 -4.27 -3.14
C HIS A 220 33.72 -3.39 -3.43
N LYS A 221 34.76 -3.61 -2.64
CA LYS A 221 36.10 -3.12 -2.91
C LYS A 221 37.12 -4.23 -2.73
N LYS A 222 37.79 -4.61 -3.83
CA LYS A 222 38.73 -5.73 -3.85
C LYS A 222 38.04 -7.01 -3.35
N ASP A 223 38.51 -7.55 -2.23
CA ASP A 223 38.01 -8.78 -1.58
C ASP A 223 36.97 -8.50 -0.49
N LYS A 224 36.55 -7.24 -0.30
CA LYS A 224 35.58 -6.88 0.74
C LYS A 224 34.23 -6.50 0.12
N TYR A 225 33.16 -7.06 0.65
CA TYR A 225 31.79 -6.84 0.22
C TYR A 225 31.00 -6.10 1.29
N LEU A 226 30.07 -5.26 0.85
CA LEU A 226 29.09 -4.64 1.74
C LEU A 226 28.11 -5.69 2.23
N VAL A 227 27.88 -5.71 3.54
CA VAL A 227 26.84 -6.48 4.20
C VAL A 227 25.96 -5.52 4.97
N LEU A 228 24.65 -5.70 4.88
CA LEU A 228 23.65 -4.93 5.61
C LEU A 228 22.95 -5.84 6.61
N LYS A 229 22.94 -5.46 7.89
CA LYS A 229 22.14 -6.13 8.93
C LYS A 229 20.81 -5.41 9.11
N ARG A 230 19.70 -6.14 9.06
CA ARG A 230 18.35 -5.60 9.32
C ARG A 230 18.11 -5.39 10.82
N LEU A 231 17.78 -4.16 11.20
CA LEU A 231 17.41 -3.80 12.57
C LEU A 231 15.95 -4.17 12.87
N PRO A 232 15.61 -4.50 14.14
CA PRO A 232 14.27 -4.96 14.54
C PRO A 232 13.25 -3.80 14.64
N LYS A 233 13.10 -3.04 13.55
CA LYS A 233 12.20 -1.87 13.46
C LYS A 233 11.32 -1.88 12.21
N GLY A 234 11.50 -2.84 11.30
CA GLY A 234 10.73 -2.94 10.04
C GLY A 234 9.37 -3.65 10.16
N LYS A 235 8.56 -3.61 9.10
CA LYS A 235 7.24 -4.29 9.06
C LYS A 235 7.36 -5.83 9.02
N GLU A 236 8.49 -6.35 8.54
CA GLU A 236 8.69 -7.77 8.25
C GLU A 236 9.50 -8.47 9.35
N LYS A 237 8.80 -8.90 10.41
CA LYS A 237 9.39 -9.47 11.63
C LYS A 237 10.29 -10.69 11.40
N ARG A 238 10.05 -11.47 10.34
CA ARG A 238 10.83 -12.67 10.01
C ARG A 238 12.27 -12.36 9.57
N LEU A 239 12.51 -11.15 9.06
CA LEU A 239 13.83 -10.69 8.60
C LEU A 239 14.60 -9.91 9.66
N TYR A 240 14.14 -9.92 10.91
CA TYR A 240 14.86 -9.25 12.00
C TYR A 240 16.24 -9.89 12.19
N GLU A 241 17.24 -9.02 12.22
CA GLU A 241 18.66 -9.38 12.30
C GLU A 241 19.16 -10.24 11.13
N ALA A 242 18.40 -10.30 10.03
CA ALA A 242 18.86 -10.95 8.82
C ALA A 242 20.00 -10.14 8.17
N TYR A 243 20.92 -10.84 7.52
CA TYR A 243 21.98 -10.23 6.74
C TYR A 243 21.67 -10.30 5.25
N THR A 244 21.92 -9.20 4.55
CA THR A 244 21.84 -9.15 3.10
C THR A 244 23.14 -8.61 2.51
N PHE A 245 23.47 -9.07 1.30
CA PHE A 245 24.69 -8.67 0.58
C PHE A 245 24.40 -7.69 -0.54
N GLY A 246 23.14 -7.56 -0.94
CA GLY A 246 22.70 -6.67 -1.99
C GLY A 246 21.96 -5.47 -1.46
N VAL A 247 22.19 -4.34 -2.12
CA VAL A 247 21.42 -3.10 -1.99
C VAL A 247 20.38 -3.10 -3.12
N GLY A 248 19.12 -2.82 -2.82
CA GLY A 248 18.09 -2.76 -3.87
C GLY A 248 16.64 -2.94 -3.44
N GLY A 249 15.75 -2.57 -4.34
CA GLY A 249 14.30 -2.65 -4.13
C GLY A 249 13.52 -2.39 -5.42
N HIS A 250 12.33 -1.81 -5.31
CA HIS A 250 11.40 -1.73 -6.43
C HIS A 250 11.72 -0.59 -7.41
N ILE A 251 11.36 -0.78 -8.68
CA ILE A 251 11.45 0.28 -9.69
C ILE A 251 10.08 0.92 -9.87
N ASN A 252 10.01 2.24 -9.75
CA ASN A 252 8.76 2.98 -9.65
C ASN A 252 8.52 3.83 -10.92
N PRO A 253 7.28 4.28 -11.21
CA PRO A 253 6.99 5.10 -12.39
C PRO A 253 7.83 6.37 -12.54
N LEU A 254 8.32 6.91 -11.42
CA LEU A 254 9.21 8.07 -11.43
C LEU A 254 10.58 7.79 -12.09
N ASP A 255 11.00 6.52 -12.15
CA ASP A 255 12.25 6.08 -12.79
C ASP A 255 12.16 6.07 -14.33
N SER A 256 10.95 6.25 -14.89
CA SER A 256 10.71 6.30 -16.34
C SER A 256 11.22 7.57 -17.02
N GLY A 257 11.61 8.61 -16.27
CA GLY A 257 12.15 9.84 -16.82
C GLY A 257 13.41 9.62 -17.67
N THR A 258 13.73 10.58 -18.55
CA THR A 258 14.93 10.56 -19.41
C THR A 258 16.14 11.17 -18.70
N GLY A 259 16.43 10.70 -17.48
CA GLY A 259 17.58 11.17 -16.71
C GLY A 259 18.91 10.57 -17.20
N ASP A 260 20.02 11.26 -16.95
CA ASP A 260 21.38 10.85 -17.40
C ASP A 260 21.97 9.66 -16.64
N ARG A 261 21.30 9.14 -15.60
CA ARG A 261 21.84 8.14 -14.65
C ARG A 261 21.41 6.70 -14.99
N GLY A 262 21.59 6.26 -16.22
CA GLY A 262 21.33 4.88 -16.61
C GLY A 262 20.77 4.74 -18.02
N LYS A 263 21.12 3.64 -18.70
CA LYS A 263 20.76 3.39 -20.10
C LYS A 263 19.29 3.11 -20.30
N ASP A 264 18.61 2.63 -19.26
CA ASP A 264 17.19 2.33 -19.27
C ASP A 264 16.55 2.53 -17.89
N VAL A 265 15.25 2.23 -17.81
CA VAL A 265 14.43 2.39 -16.60
C VAL A 265 14.91 1.53 -15.43
N ILE A 266 15.50 0.37 -15.72
CA ILE A 266 15.99 -0.55 -14.69
C ILE A 266 17.28 -0.01 -14.08
N GLU A 267 18.23 0.42 -14.92
CA GLU A 267 19.46 1.04 -14.42
C GLU A 267 19.17 2.35 -13.65
N ARG A 268 18.19 3.15 -14.10
CA ARG A 268 17.80 4.35 -13.36
C ARG A 268 17.19 4.05 -12.00
N GLY A 269 16.28 3.07 -11.93
CA GLY A 269 15.71 2.61 -10.66
C GLY A 269 16.79 2.04 -9.73
N MET A 270 17.71 1.23 -10.27
CA MET A 270 18.88 0.75 -9.52
C MET A 270 19.66 1.90 -8.88
N HIS A 271 20.00 2.95 -9.63
CA HIS A 271 20.72 4.10 -9.08
C HIS A 271 19.95 4.81 -7.97
N ARG A 272 18.63 4.98 -8.12
CA ARG A 272 17.79 5.56 -7.07
C ARG A 272 17.78 4.71 -5.80
N GLU A 273 17.53 3.41 -5.92
CA GLU A 273 17.48 2.48 -4.78
C GLU A 273 18.81 2.48 -4.00
N ILE A 274 19.95 2.49 -4.70
CA ILE A 274 21.26 2.66 -4.08
C ILE A 274 21.32 3.98 -3.29
N GLU A 275 20.89 5.09 -3.86
CA GLU A 275 20.94 6.42 -3.21
C GLU A 275 20.00 6.57 -1.99
N GLU A 276 18.96 5.74 -1.91
CA GLU A 276 18.03 5.66 -0.79
C GLU A 276 18.62 4.86 0.37
N GLU A 277 19.23 3.70 0.09
CA GLU A 277 19.74 2.79 1.12
C GLU A 277 21.15 3.14 1.62
N ILE A 278 22.04 3.62 0.74
CA ILE A 278 23.44 3.95 1.08
C ILE A 278 23.78 5.41 0.79
N ASP A 279 24.63 6.02 1.63
CA ASP A 279 25.10 7.39 1.39
C ASP A 279 26.12 7.40 0.24
N THR A 280 25.61 7.67 -0.96
CA THR A 280 26.42 7.76 -2.18
C THR A 280 27.24 9.04 -2.26
N SER A 281 27.02 10.04 -1.40
CA SER A 281 27.78 11.31 -1.43
C SER A 281 29.27 11.11 -1.21
N LYS A 282 29.64 10.00 -0.56
CA LYS A 282 31.02 9.59 -0.29
C LYS A 282 31.45 8.39 -1.12
N LEU A 283 30.57 7.75 -1.88
CA LEU A 283 30.90 6.58 -2.69
C LEU A 283 31.21 6.99 -4.12
N LYS A 284 32.37 6.56 -4.61
CA LYS A 284 32.72 6.64 -6.03
C LYS A 284 32.68 5.25 -6.62
N PHE A 285 31.68 4.99 -7.46
CA PHE A 285 31.59 3.78 -8.25
C PHE A 285 32.57 3.86 -9.41
N LYS A 286 33.53 2.94 -9.46
CA LYS A 286 34.45 2.78 -10.59
C LYS A 286 33.74 2.16 -11.78
N ASN A 287 32.89 1.18 -11.52
CA ASN A 287 32.11 0.49 -12.54
C ASN A 287 30.95 -0.27 -11.90
N ILE A 288 29.81 -0.29 -12.58
CA ILE A 288 28.63 -1.09 -12.22
C ILE A 288 28.25 -1.93 -13.44
N LYS A 289 28.17 -3.25 -13.28
CA LYS A 289 27.83 -4.17 -14.38
C LYS A 289 26.72 -5.11 -13.95
N LEU A 290 25.71 -5.29 -14.80
CA LEU A 290 24.82 -6.44 -14.70
C LEU A 290 25.66 -7.70 -14.93
N VAL A 291 25.54 -8.69 -14.05
CA VAL A 291 26.34 -9.94 -14.08
C VAL A 291 25.48 -11.20 -14.02
N GLY A 292 24.21 -11.09 -13.66
CA GLY A 292 23.27 -12.19 -13.79
C GLY A 292 21.86 -11.87 -13.34
N PHE A 293 21.06 -12.92 -13.26
CA PHE A 293 19.67 -12.92 -12.83
C PHE A 293 19.47 -13.93 -11.70
N ILE A 294 18.59 -13.62 -10.77
CA ILE A 294 18.24 -14.44 -9.61
C ILE A 294 16.74 -14.70 -9.66
N TYR A 295 16.36 -15.96 -9.51
CA TYR A 295 14.97 -16.34 -9.32
C TYR A 295 14.94 -17.54 -8.36
N ASP A 296 14.06 -17.50 -7.38
CA ASP A 296 13.95 -18.54 -6.36
C ASP A 296 12.48 -18.87 -6.13
N GLU A 297 12.12 -20.14 -6.27
CA GLU A 297 10.75 -20.61 -6.09
C GLU A 297 10.50 -21.23 -4.70
N SER A 298 11.55 -21.39 -3.89
CA SER A 298 11.47 -22.08 -2.60
C SER A 298 10.82 -21.24 -1.50
N GLN A 299 10.86 -19.91 -1.60
CA GLN A 299 10.19 -19.00 -0.67
C GLN A 299 9.02 -18.26 -1.32
N GLU A 300 7.95 -18.09 -0.56
CA GLU A 300 6.72 -17.41 -1.00
C GLU A 300 7.01 -16.03 -1.60
N VAL A 301 7.75 -15.19 -0.88
CA VAL A 301 8.08 -13.85 -1.38
C VAL A 301 9.01 -13.91 -2.58
N SER A 302 9.97 -14.83 -2.64
CA SER A 302 10.87 -14.97 -3.80
C SER A 302 10.12 -15.29 -5.10
N ARG A 303 8.98 -16.01 -5.04
CA ARG A 303 8.17 -16.36 -6.22
C ARG A 303 7.60 -15.15 -6.94
N HIS A 304 7.47 -14.01 -6.28
CA HIS A 304 6.96 -12.78 -6.87
C HIS A 304 8.05 -11.86 -7.44
N HIS A 305 9.33 -12.25 -7.36
CA HIS A 305 10.45 -11.35 -7.68
C HIS A 305 11.47 -11.97 -8.64
N ILE A 306 12.04 -11.15 -9.51
CA ILE A 306 13.24 -11.49 -10.29
C ILE A 306 14.32 -10.48 -9.94
N GLY A 307 15.44 -11.00 -9.43
CA GLY A 307 16.62 -10.21 -9.09
C GLY A 307 17.49 -9.99 -10.33
N LEU A 308 17.91 -8.75 -10.58
CA LEU A 308 18.92 -8.40 -11.56
C LEU A 308 20.21 -8.10 -10.79
N LEU A 309 21.15 -9.04 -10.83
CA LEU A 309 22.39 -8.95 -10.04
C LEU A 309 23.36 -7.98 -10.72
N TYR A 310 23.68 -6.88 -10.04
CA TYR A 310 24.72 -5.94 -10.44
C TYR A 310 25.97 -6.08 -9.54
N ASP A 311 27.15 -6.03 -10.14
CA ASP A 311 28.45 -5.99 -9.48
C ASP A 311 29.02 -4.57 -9.55
N ALA A 312 29.11 -3.90 -8.41
CA ALA A 312 29.51 -2.50 -8.28
C ALA A 312 30.85 -2.38 -7.51
N GLU A 313 31.92 -2.03 -8.23
CA GLU A 313 33.25 -1.80 -7.64
C GLU A 313 33.38 -0.33 -7.19
N ILE A 314 33.78 -0.09 -5.93
CA ILE A 314 33.98 1.26 -5.38
C ILE A 314 35.47 1.62 -5.20
N GLU A 315 35.80 2.91 -5.35
CA GLU A 315 37.18 3.41 -5.23
C GLU A 315 37.65 3.57 -3.77
N ASN A 316 36.73 3.89 -2.85
CA ASN A 316 37.04 4.20 -1.45
C ASN A 316 36.29 3.28 -0.48
N ASN A 317 36.78 3.13 0.76
CA ASN A 317 36.17 2.23 1.76
C ASN A 317 35.06 2.90 2.58
N ARG A 318 34.70 4.15 2.25
CA ARG A 318 33.80 4.95 3.08
C ARG A 318 32.37 4.78 2.58
N VAL A 319 31.74 3.68 2.97
CA VAL A 319 30.28 3.51 2.86
C VAL A 319 29.67 4.32 4.01
N GLY A 320 29.09 5.48 3.70
CA GLY A 320 28.22 6.19 4.65
C GLY A 320 26.79 5.63 4.58
N VAL A 321 25.96 5.96 5.57
CA VAL A 321 24.58 5.46 5.66
C VAL A 321 23.63 6.65 5.69
N ARG A 322 22.57 6.61 4.88
CA ARG A 322 21.52 7.63 4.91
C ARG A 322 20.35 7.19 5.80
N GLU A 323 19.96 5.92 5.76
CA GLU A 323 18.92 5.35 6.63
C GLU A 323 19.48 4.58 7.84
N THR A 324 19.70 5.27 8.95
CA THR A 324 20.07 4.66 10.24
C THR A 324 18.88 4.05 11.02
N LYS A 325 17.69 3.95 10.40
CA LYS A 325 16.49 3.45 11.09
C LYS A 325 16.27 1.94 10.95
N PHE A 326 16.73 1.32 9.86
CA PHE A 326 16.40 -0.08 9.54
C PHE A 326 17.59 -0.97 9.15
N LEU A 327 18.72 -0.41 8.72
CA LEU A 327 19.88 -1.17 8.25
C LEU A 327 21.18 -0.70 8.89
N GLU A 328 22.06 -1.66 9.22
CA GLU A 328 23.42 -1.42 9.72
C GLU A 328 24.43 -1.99 8.71
N PRO A 329 25.16 -1.13 7.97
CA PRO A 329 26.12 -1.57 6.96
C PRO A 329 27.53 -1.74 7.51
N PHE A 330 28.23 -2.76 7.03
CA PHE A 330 29.65 -2.97 7.30
C PHE A 330 30.31 -3.76 6.17
N MET A 331 31.64 -3.63 6.05
CA MET A 331 32.42 -4.31 5.01
C MET A 331 33.00 -5.61 5.55
N VAL A 332 32.74 -6.72 4.87
CA VAL A 332 33.18 -8.08 5.25
C VAL A 332 34.13 -8.63 4.20
N SER A 333 35.20 -9.30 4.64
CA SER A 333 36.10 -9.98 3.69
C SER A 333 35.39 -11.18 3.04
N LYS A 334 35.73 -11.51 1.80
CA LYS A 334 35.16 -12.66 1.08
C LYS A 334 35.25 -13.94 1.91
N LYS A 335 36.35 -14.14 2.63
CA LYS A 335 36.60 -15.32 3.47
C LYS A 335 35.61 -15.42 4.65
N ASP A 336 35.16 -14.28 5.16
CA ASP A 336 34.29 -14.20 6.34
C ASP A 336 32.81 -14.10 5.98
N LEU A 337 32.46 -13.87 4.71
CA LEU A 337 31.07 -13.82 4.23
C LEU A 337 30.21 -15.03 4.61
N PRO A 338 30.72 -16.28 4.60
CA PRO A 338 29.94 -17.44 5.06
C PRO A 338 29.34 -17.30 6.46
N ASN A 339 29.98 -16.53 7.34
CA ASN A 339 29.49 -16.32 8.70
C ASN A 339 28.21 -15.47 8.76
N TYR A 340 27.81 -14.87 7.64
CA TYR A 340 26.65 -13.99 7.50
C TYR A 340 25.57 -14.60 6.58
N LEU A 341 25.70 -15.89 6.21
CA LEU A 341 24.63 -16.65 5.57
C LEU A 341 23.80 -17.33 6.65
N ASP A 342 22.66 -16.72 6.99
CA ASP A 342 21.85 -17.11 8.15
C ASP A 342 20.57 -17.89 7.83
N GLY A 343 20.37 -18.29 6.56
CA GLY A 343 19.18 -19.00 6.11
C GLY A 343 17.92 -18.13 5.99
N LYS A 344 17.99 -16.83 6.33
CA LYS A 344 16.81 -15.95 6.30
C LYS A 344 16.61 -15.28 4.95
N GLU A 345 17.68 -15.01 4.21
CA GLU A 345 17.63 -14.41 2.87
C GLU A 345 18.29 -15.30 1.80
N ASN A 346 17.46 -16.03 1.04
CA ASN A 346 17.93 -16.97 0.02
C ASN A 346 18.76 -16.31 -1.10
N TRP A 347 18.46 -15.07 -1.48
CA TRP A 347 19.21 -14.41 -2.56
C TRP A 347 20.68 -14.16 -2.17
N ALA A 348 20.96 -13.84 -0.90
CA ALA A 348 22.33 -13.70 -0.41
C ALA A 348 23.11 -15.02 -0.54
N GLU A 349 22.48 -16.15 -0.20
CA GLU A 349 23.06 -17.49 -0.35
C GLU A 349 23.31 -17.85 -1.81
N ILE A 350 22.29 -17.69 -2.67
CA ILE A 350 22.39 -17.98 -4.11
C ILE A 350 23.55 -17.19 -4.71
N VAL A 351 23.63 -15.89 -4.40
CA VAL A 351 24.68 -15.01 -4.92
C VAL A 351 26.06 -15.38 -4.38
N TYR A 352 26.17 -15.71 -3.10
CA TYR A 352 27.44 -16.16 -2.54
C TYR A 352 27.96 -17.41 -3.25
N HIS A 353 27.16 -18.48 -3.30
CA HIS A 353 27.58 -19.76 -3.85
C HIS A 353 27.76 -19.71 -5.37
N SER A 354 26.91 -18.98 -6.07
CA SER A 354 26.88 -18.99 -7.54
C SER A 354 27.84 -17.98 -8.17
N TYR A 355 28.14 -16.88 -7.49
CA TYR A 355 28.90 -15.76 -8.04
C TYR A 355 30.12 -15.40 -7.20
N ILE A 356 29.95 -14.98 -5.94
CA ILE A 356 31.05 -14.44 -5.12
C ILE A 356 32.12 -15.50 -4.85
N ASN A 357 31.73 -16.72 -4.48
CA ASN A 357 32.68 -17.78 -4.13
C ASN A 357 33.52 -18.24 -5.34
N LYS A 358 32.98 -18.13 -6.56
CA LYS A 358 33.62 -18.57 -7.81
C LYS A 358 34.58 -17.54 -8.42
N LYS A 359 34.46 -16.27 -8.07
CA LYS A 359 35.40 -15.18 -8.43
C LYS A 359 36.67 -15.25 -7.61
#